data_AF-A0A957G206-F1
#
_entry.id   AF-A0A957G206-F1
#
_cell.length_a   1.000
_cell.length_b   1.000
_cell.length_c   1.000
_cell.angle_alpha   90.00
_cell.angle_beta   90.00
_cell.angle_gamma   90.00
#
_symmetry.space_group_name_H-M   'P 1'
#
loop_
_entity.id
_entity.type
_entity.pdbx_description
1 polymer ?
#
loop_
_entity_poly.entity_id
_entity_poly.type
_entity_poly.pdbx_seq_one_letter_code
_entity_poly.pdbx_strand_id
1 'polypeptide(L)'
;MSQAKEDTTPANSRAQVVQAAGIVAAAFVVSRILGFGRDYVIGVLYGAQTIEVNAYSIANLFPETIFFVIAGGAMTSAYLPTFTAYFARNDEKGAWRLFSAITNLLVLAVTAISIVTA
;
A
#
# COMPACT_ATOMS: atom_id res chain seq x y z
N MET A 1 -47.67 1.21 21.98
CA MET A 1 -47.32 2.64 22.14
C MET A 1 -46.20 2.68 23.17
N SER A 2 -45.00 3.20 22.95
CA SER A 2 -44.54 4.17 21.97
C SER A 2 -43.01 4.04 21.93
N GLN A 3 -42.45 3.90 20.72
CA GLN A 3 -41.23 4.58 20.24
C GLN A 3 -40.00 4.52 21.18
N ALA A 4 -38.96 3.75 20.87
CA ALA A 4 -37.95 4.03 19.85
C ALA A 4 -36.63 4.26 20.60
N LYS A 5 -35.81 3.21 20.64
CA LYS A 5 -34.43 3.30 21.11
C LYS A 5 -33.68 4.15 20.08
N GLU A 6 -33.54 5.42 20.41
CA GLU A 6 -32.99 6.48 19.58
C GLU A 6 -31.50 6.21 19.32
N ASP A 7 -31.15 6.13 18.03
CA ASP A 7 -29.82 5.91 17.48
C ASP A 7 -28.84 7.00 17.91
N THR A 8 -27.94 6.70 18.85
CA THR A 8 -26.84 7.60 19.20
C THR A 8 -25.62 7.39 18.28
N THR A 9 -25.62 8.18 17.19
CA THR A 9 -24.46 8.94 16.63
C THR A 9 -23.52 8.27 15.60
N PRO A 10 -23.72 8.54 14.27
CA PRO A 10 -22.77 8.19 13.20
C PRO A 10 -21.74 9.30 12.86
N ALA A 11 -21.64 10.39 13.63
CA ALA A 11 -20.73 11.51 13.31
C ALA A 11 -19.25 11.24 13.66
N ASN A 12 -19.00 10.55 14.78
CA ASN A 12 -17.63 10.37 15.30
C ASN A 12 -16.83 9.34 14.49
N SER A 13 -17.48 8.26 14.03
CA SER A 13 -16.85 7.26 13.17
C SER A 13 -16.47 7.83 11.80
N ARG A 14 -17.29 8.71 11.22
CA ARG A 14 -16.95 9.38 9.95
C ARG A 14 -15.73 10.28 10.11
N ALA A 15 -15.68 11.08 11.18
CA ALA A 15 -14.52 11.92 11.48
C ALA A 15 -13.23 11.10 11.69
N GLN A 16 -13.32 9.97 12.41
CA GLN A 16 -12.19 9.06 12.62
C GLN A 16 -11.72 8.40 11.32
N VAL A 17 -12.64 7.94 10.46
CA VAL A 17 -12.28 7.37 9.15
C VAL A 17 -11.63 8.41 8.25
N VAL A 18 -12.16 9.64 8.21
CA VAL A 18 -11.57 10.73 7.42
C VAL A 18 -10.19 11.11 7.96
N GLN A 19 -10.01 11.17 9.29
CA GLN A 19 -8.72 11.45 9.90
C GLN A 19 -7.70 10.35 9.56
N ALA A 20 -8.07 9.08 9.71
CA ALA A 20 -7.22 7.95 9.38
C ALA A 20 -6.84 7.93 7.89
N ALA A 21 -7.81 8.12 7.00
CA ALA A 21 -7.57 8.23 5.57
C ALA A 21 -6.66 9.41 5.22
N GLY A 22 -6.82 10.55 5.91
CA GLY A 22 -5.97 11.73 5.75
C GLY A 22 -4.51 11.48 6.15
N ILE A 23 -4.28 10.77 7.26
CA ILE A 23 -2.93 10.36 7.68
C ILE A 23 -2.29 9.45 6.63
N VAL A 24 -3.04 8.46 6.14
CA VAL A 24 -2.54 7.54 5.11
C VAL A 24 -2.23 8.28 3.81
N ALA A 25 -3.14 9.15 3.35
CA ALA A 25 -2.93 9.97 2.15
C ALA A 25 -1.70 10.89 2.29
N ALA A 26 -1.52 11.53 3.45
CA ALA A 26 -0.33 12.33 3.72
C ALA A 26 0.95 11.49 3.68
N ALA A 27 0.93 10.29 4.25
CA ALA A 27 2.06 9.35 4.18
C ALA A 27 2.39 8.96 2.72
N PHE A 28 1.38 8.74 1.87
CA PHE A 28 1.58 8.49 0.43
C PHE A 28 2.21 9.69 -0.28
N VAL A 29 1.74 10.91 -0.01
CA VAL A 29 2.30 12.14 -0.59
C VAL A 29 3.76 12.30 -0.18
N VAL A 30 4.07 12.12 1.11
CA VAL A 30 5.44 12.18 1.61
C VAL A 30 6.30 11.13 0.92
N SER A 31 5.86 9.88 0.84
CA SER A 31 6.57 8.81 0.12
C SER A 31 6.85 9.18 -1.35
N ARG A 32 5.89 9.80 -2.03
CA ARG A 32 6.07 10.24 -3.43
C ARG A 32 7.06 11.39 -3.55
N ILE A 33 7.07 12.33 -2.61
CA ILE A 33 8.06 13.41 -2.56
C ILE A 33 9.47 12.84 -2.32
N LEU A 34 9.63 11.85 -1.42
CA LEU A 34 10.93 11.19 -1.24
C LEU A 34 11.38 10.46 -2.52
N GLY A 35 10.48 9.77 -3.21
CA GLY A 35 10.78 9.14 -4.50
C GLY A 35 11.19 10.16 -5.57
N PHE A 36 10.48 11.29 -5.64
CA PHE A 36 10.86 12.38 -6.53
C PHE A 36 12.22 13.00 -6.16
N GLY A 37 12.51 13.16 -4.87
CA GLY A 37 13.81 13.65 -4.39
C GLY A 37 14.95 12.71 -4.80
N ARG A 38 14.75 11.40 -4.68
CA ARG A 38 15.65 10.37 -5.20
C ARG A 38 15.88 10.55 -6.71
N ASP A 39 14.81 10.70 -7.49
CA ASP A 39 14.91 10.87 -8.95
C ASP A 39 15.61 12.16 -9.33
N TYR A 40 15.38 13.24 -8.59
CA TYR A 40 16.06 14.52 -8.76
C TYR A 40 17.56 14.41 -8.50
N VAL A 41 17.97 13.77 -7.40
CA VAL A 41 19.38 13.54 -7.07
C VAL A 41 20.06 12.72 -8.17
N ILE A 42 19.42 11.66 -8.65
CA ILE A 42 19.93 10.84 -9.75
C ILE A 42 20.05 11.68 -11.04
N GLY A 43 19.04 12.48 -11.37
CA GLY A 43 19.07 13.36 -12.54
C GLY A 43 20.16 14.44 -12.49
N VAL A 44 20.50 14.96 -11.30
CA VAL A 44 21.58 15.95 -11.12
C VAL A 44 22.96 15.28 -11.18
N LEU A 45 23.14 14.11 -10.56
CA LEU A 45 24.41 13.40 -10.53
C LEU A 45 24.81 12.82 -11.89
N TYR A 46 23.84 12.25 -12.62
CA TYR A 46 24.08 11.54 -13.88
C TYR A 46 23.67 12.36 -15.11
N GLY A 47 23.01 13.51 -14.95
CA GLY A 47 22.47 14.33 -16.03
C GLY A 47 21.14 13.77 -16.57
N ALA A 48 20.11 14.61 -16.66
CA ALA A 48 18.72 14.20 -16.93
C ALA A 48 18.45 13.48 -18.27
N GLN A 49 19.43 13.41 -19.18
CA GLN A 49 19.30 12.84 -20.52
C GLN A 49 20.32 11.71 -20.80
N THR A 50 20.95 11.14 -19.77
CA THR A 50 21.91 10.04 -19.95
C THR A 50 21.23 8.67 -19.96
N ILE A 51 21.90 7.71 -20.61
CA ILE A 51 21.44 6.31 -20.71
C ILE A 51 21.22 5.71 -19.30
N GLU A 52 22.01 6.13 -18.32
CA GLU A 52 21.95 5.63 -16.94
C GLU A 52 20.64 6.04 -16.23
N VAL A 53 20.21 7.30 -16.38
CA VAL A 53 18.94 7.79 -15.82
C VAL A 53 17.75 7.09 -16.49
N ASN A 54 17.83 6.84 -17.80
CA ASN A 54 16.79 6.13 -18.53
C ASN A 54 16.69 4.66 -18.09
N ALA A 55 17.84 3.96 -17.97
CA ALA A 55 17.87 2.58 -17.47
C ALA A 55 17.30 2.48 -16.06
N TYR A 56 17.64 3.41 -15.18
CA TYR A 56 17.08 3.49 -13.84
C TYR A 56 15.56 3.68 -13.82
N SER A 57 15.06 4.62 -14.64
CA SER A 57 13.63 4.92 -14.72
C SER A 57 12.83 3.72 -15.24
N ILE A 58 13.35 3.02 -16.26
CA ILE A 58 12.75 1.80 -16.79
C ILE A 58 12.80 0.68 -15.73
N ALA A 59 13.90 0.52 -15.02
CA ALA A 59 14.03 -0.48 -13.96
C ALA A 59 13.02 -0.24 -12.81
N ASN A 60 12.77 1.02 -12.45
CA ASN A 60 11.82 1.37 -11.38
C ASN A 60 10.35 1.21 -11.79
N LEU A 61 10.04 1.21 -13.09
CA LEU A 61 8.68 1.03 -13.59
C LEU A 61 8.12 -0.36 -13.25
N PHE A 62 8.97 -1.39 -13.30
CA PHE A 62 8.57 -2.77 -13.03
C PHE A 62 8.01 -2.96 -11.60
N PRO A 63 8.75 -2.62 -10.53
CA PRO A 63 8.22 -2.73 -9.16
C PRO A 63 7.04 -1.77 -8.93
N GLU A 64 7.06 -0.57 -9.52
CA GLU A 64 5.95 0.39 -9.39
C GLU A 64 4.65 -0.16 -9.99
N THR A 65 4.74 -0.81 -11.16
CA THR A 65 3.59 -1.44 -11.81
C THR A 65 3.03 -2.59 -10.97
N ILE A 66 3.88 -3.46 -10.45
CA ILE A 66 3.47 -4.56 -9.57
C ILE A 66 2.77 -4.01 -8.32
N PHE A 67 3.33 -2.97 -7.72
CA PHE A 67 2.72 -2.31 -6.57
C PHE A 67 1.31 -1.81 -6.89
N PHE A 68 1.11 -1.10 -8.00
CA PHE A 68 -0.21 -0.61 -8.38
C PHE A 68 -1.22 -1.73 -8.65
N VAL A 69 -0.81 -2.81 -9.30
CA VAL A 69 -1.68 -3.98 -9.55
C VAL A 69 -2.11 -4.63 -8.23
N ILE A 70 -1.17 -4.86 -7.31
CA ILE A 70 -1.46 -5.48 -6.02
C ILE A 70 -2.31 -4.55 -5.16
N ALA A 71 -1.92 -3.28 -5.01
CA ALA A 71 -2.60 -2.30 -4.17
C ALA A 71 -4.01 -2.00 -4.70
N GLY A 72 -4.16 -1.76 -6.00
CA GLY A 72 -5.43 -1.42 -6.62
C GLY A 72 -6.40 -2.61 -6.74
N GLY A 73 -5.88 -3.83 -6.95
CA GLY A 73 -6.69 -5.02 -7.17
C GLY A 73 -6.82 -5.88 -5.91
N ALA A 74 -5.86 -6.78 -5.70
CA ALA A 74 -5.95 -7.85 -4.71
C ALA A 74 -5.99 -7.34 -3.25
N MET A 75 -5.19 -6.32 -2.93
CA MET A 75 -5.05 -5.84 -1.57
C MET A 75 -6.30 -5.08 -1.10
N THR A 76 -6.84 -4.21 -1.95
CA THR A 76 -8.02 -3.41 -1.60
C THR A 76 -9.32 -4.23 -1.64
N SER A 77 -9.45 -5.17 -2.58
CA SER A 77 -10.71 -5.92 -2.77
C SER A 77 -10.88 -7.13 -1.84
N ALA A 78 -9.82 -7.89 -1.57
CA ALA A 78 -9.91 -9.15 -0.84
C ALA A 78 -9.13 -9.13 0.47
N TYR A 79 -7.92 -8.57 0.48
CA TYR A 79 -7.08 -8.59 1.68
C TYR A 79 -7.62 -7.68 2.77
N LEU A 80 -7.88 -6.40 2.49
CA LEU A 80 -8.25 -5.42 3.51
C LEU A 80 -9.56 -5.79 4.25
N PRO A 81 -10.64 -6.23 3.59
CA PRO A 81 -11.84 -6.71 4.28
C PRO A 81 -11.59 -7.95 5.12
N THR A 82 -10.79 -8.89 4.62
CA THR A 82 -10.47 -10.14 5.34
C THR A 82 -9.59 -9.86 6.55
N PHE A 83 -8.58 -9.00 6.41
CA PHE A 83 -7.68 -8.61 7.47
C PHE A 83 -8.42 -7.85 8.59
N THR A 84 -9.26 -6.88 8.23
CA THR A 84 -10.10 -6.16 9.20
C THR A 84 -11.14 -7.05 9.88
N ALA A 85 -11.62 -8.11 9.21
CA ALA A 85 -12.50 -9.10 9.83
C ALA A 85 -11.82 -9.90 10.95
N TYR A 86 -10.50 -10.14 10.89
CA TYR A 86 -9.75 -10.75 12.00
C TYR A 86 -9.68 -9.83 13.22
N PHE A 87 -9.47 -8.52 13.03
CA PHE A 87 -9.51 -7.54 14.11
C PHE A 87 -10.90 -7.42 14.74
N ALA A 88 -11.97 -7.46 13.93
CA ALA A 88 -13.34 -7.45 14.43
C ALA A 88 -13.65 -8.67 15.33
N ARG A 89 -12.89 -9.76 15.19
CA ARG A 89 -13.02 -10.99 15.99
C ARG A 89 -12.00 -11.07 17.13
N ASN A 90 -11.18 -10.04 17.36
CA ASN A 90 -10.03 -10.07 18.28
C ASN A 90 -9.05 -11.23 18.03
N ASP A 91 -8.97 -11.72 16.79
CA ASP A 91 -8.04 -12.80 16.42
C ASP A 91 -6.77 -12.22 15.78
N GLU A 92 -5.92 -11.66 16.64
CA GLU A 92 -4.65 -11.08 16.21
C GLU A 92 -3.70 -12.13 15.62
N LYS A 93 -3.73 -13.37 16.14
CA LYS A 93 -2.90 -14.47 15.64
C LYS A 93 -3.30 -14.86 14.21
N GLY A 94 -4.60 -14.92 13.92
CA GLY A 94 -5.13 -15.13 12.58
C GLY A 94 -4.72 -14.01 11.61
N ALA A 95 -4.83 -12.75 12.03
CA ALA A 95 -4.39 -11.60 11.24
C ALA A 95 -2.88 -11.67 10.90
N TRP A 96 -2.04 -11.97 11.91
CA TRP A 96 -0.59 -12.13 11.71
C TRP A 96 -0.24 -13.29 10.78
N ARG A 97 -0.97 -14.40 10.87
CA ARG A 97 -0.76 -15.55 9.99
C ARG A 97 -1.14 -15.23 8.55
N LEU A 98 -2.24 -14.50 8.33
CA LEU A 98 -2.64 -14.02 7.01
C LEU A 98 -1.60 -13.05 6.43
N PHE A 99 -1.16 -12.06 7.22
CA PHE A 99 -0.11 -11.12 6.83
C PHE A 99 1.18 -11.85 6.45
N SER A 100 1.63 -12.78 7.31
CA SER A 100 2.88 -13.52 7.08
C SER A 100 2.80 -14.41 5.84
N ALA A 101 1.67 -15.09 5.61
CA ALA A 101 1.46 -15.92 4.43
C ALA A 101 1.51 -15.10 3.15
N ILE A 102 0.82 -13.96 3.11
CA ILE A 102 0.79 -13.09 1.93
C ILE A 102 2.16 -12.44 1.70
N THR A 103 2.79 -11.92 2.74
CA THR A 103 4.14 -11.33 2.61
C THR A 103 5.15 -12.37 2.13
N ASN A 104 5.11 -13.61 2.66
CA ASN A 104 6.02 -14.66 2.21
C ASN A 104 5.75 -15.06 0.76
N LEU A 105 4.49 -15.15 0.34
CA LEU A 105 4.13 -15.38 -1.07
C LEU A 105 4.62 -14.26 -1.98
N LEU A 106 4.48 -12.99 -1.57
CA LEU A 106 4.96 -11.84 -2.33
C LEU A 106 6.49 -11.86 -2.45
N VAL A 107 7.20 -12.12 -1.35
CA VAL A 107 8.67 -12.25 -1.36
C VAL A 107 9.10 -13.37 -2.29
N LEU A 108 8.46 -14.55 -2.22
CA LEU A 108 8.76 -15.66 -3.12
C LEU A 108 8.48 -15.32 -4.59
N ALA A 109 7.34 -14.70 -4.87
CA ALA A 109 6.98 -14.30 -6.24
C ALA A 109 7.98 -13.29 -6.82
N VAL A 110 8.30 -12.23 -6.06
CA VAL A 110 9.28 -11.21 -6.48
C VAL A 110 10.67 -11.83 -6.65
N THR A 111 11.09 -12.72 -5.74
CA THR A 111 12.38 -13.42 -5.84
C THR A 111 12.43 -14.31 -7.08
N ALA A 112 11.37 -15.07 -7.36
CA ALA A 112 11.29 -15.93 -8.53
C ALA A 112 11.38 -15.11 -9.83
N ILE A 113 10.62 -14.01 -9.91
CA ILE A 113 10.67 -13.09 -11.04
C ILE A 113 12.08 -12.51 -11.19
N SER A 114 12.69 -12.04 -10.10
CA SER A 114 14.04 -11.47 -10.11
C SER A 114 15.07 -12.46 -10.66
N ILE A 115 14.96 -13.76 -10.31
CA ILE A 115 15.86 -14.80 -10.82
C ILE A 115 15.66 -15.03 -12.32
N VAL A 116 14.42 -15.00 -12.81
CA VAL A 116 14.13 -15.19 -14.25
C VAL A 116 14.66 -14.02 -15.09
N THR A 117 14.67 -12.81 -14.55
CA THR A 117 15.15 -11.61 -15.24
C THR A 117 16.64 -11.32 -15.07
N ALA A 118 17.32 -11.99 -14.12
CA ALA A 118 18.76 -11.86 -13.88
C ALA A 118 19.58 -12.67 -14.89
#